data_AF-A0A9P8MBF1-F1
#
_entry.id   AF-A0A9P8MBF1-F1
#
_cell.length_a   1.000
_cell.length_b   1.000
_cell.length_c   1.000
_cell.angle_alpha   90.00
_cell.angle_beta   90.00
_cell.angle_gamma   90.00
#
_symmetry.space_group_name_H-M   'P 1'
#
loop_
_entity.id
_entity.type
_entity.pdbx_description
1 polymer ?
#
loop_
_entity_poly.entity_id
_entity_poly.type
_entity_poly.pdbx_seq_one_letter_code
_entity_poly.pdbx_strand_id
1 'polypeptide(L)'
;MALIRLIDLTSSVRTTVQSGLRKKATQLIKRCLDKYIAWAAEDGGYSHLKIVPNITTAVMDAELGEKDITSTMKNRMRALAMAQREFLRVDRDDSFWDVSEVEGREKGAGFSTLIVEKYLKRVEELSESAKAPSRNGSRQGTPRPGSPSRDDTTPTRRRSPPSPISNGLTPDEQQSTRGQIKYRHKPPVVYGLFILRTSVFLLTVDSAKGDSAYVSFHVDMHFMDRHQSVWNALTAAIAVCLARDQLSERTDEFEELSASVEESESEA
;
A
#
# COMPACT_ATOMS: atom_id res chain seq x y z
N MET A 1 -26.55 9.99 7.70
CA MET A 1 -26.82 9.62 6.28
C MET A 1 -25.54 9.58 5.43
N ALA A 2 -24.47 8.91 5.87
CA ALA A 2 -23.22 8.83 5.10
C ALA A 2 -23.29 7.78 3.98
N LEU A 3 -23.89 6.60 4.27
CA LEU A 3 -24.04 5.51 3.30
C LEU A 3 -24.93 5.88 2.11
N ILE A 4 -26.01 6.63 2.34
CA ILE A 4 -26.90 7.08 1.25
C ILE A 4 -26.12 7.91 0.21
N ARG A 5 -25.18 8.76 0.65
CA ARG A 5 -24.33 9.53 -0.26
C ARG A 5 -23.43 8.64 -1.14
N LEU A 6 -22.97 7.50 -0.62
CA LEU A 6 -22.25 6.52 -1.43
C LEU A 6 -23.19 5.82 -2.44
N ILE A 7 -24.41 5.48 -2.04
CA ILE A 7 -25.42 4.87 -2.92
C ILE A 7 -25.76 5.82 -4.09
N ASP A 8 -25.93 7.10 -3.80
CA ASP A 8 -26.24 8.15 -4.79
C ASP A 8 -25.01 8.58 -5.61
N LEU A 9 -23.80 8.12 -5.26
CA LEU A 9 -22.58 8.52 -5.95
C LEU A 9 -22.59 8.10 -7.42
N THR A 10 -23.07 6.88 -7.73
CA THR A 10 -23.16 6.38 -9.11
C THR A 10 -24.07 7.24 -9.98
N SER A 11 -25.24 7.67 -9.47
CA SER A 11 -26.13 8.55 -10.24
C SER A 11 -25.49 9.92 -10.46
N SER A 12 -24.84 10.47 -9.43
CA SER A 12 -24.17 11.77 -9.47
C SER A 12 -22.98 11.79 -10.44
N VAL A 13 -22.16 10.73 -10.43
CA VAL A 13 -21.04 10.54 -11.37
C VAL A 13 -21.55 10.46 -12.80
N ARG A 14 -22.60 9.65 -13.05
CA ARG A 14 -23.20 9.52 -14.38
C ARG A 14 -23.72 10.85 -14.91
N THR A 15 -24.51 11.58 -14.13
CA THR A 15 -25.00 12.90 -14.51
C THR A 15 -23.85 13.85 -14.83
N THR A 16 -22.81 13.88 -13.97
CA THR A 16 -21.63 14.73 -14.18
C THR A 16 -20.91 14.41 -15.50
N VAL A 17 -20.75 13.12 -15.81
CA VAL A 17 -20.13 12.67 -17.06
C VAL A 17 -21.01 13.00 -18.28
N GLN A 18 -22.33 12.80 -18.18
CA GLN A 18 -23.29 13.10 -19.24
C GLN A 18 -23.37 14.60 -19.55
N SER A 19 -23.16 15.47 -18.55
CA SER A 19 -23.02 16.91 -18.73
C SER A 19 -21.65 17.34 -19.30
N GLY A 20 -20.81 16.39 -19.73
CA GLY A 20 -19.48 16.67 -20.32
C GLY A 20 -18.37 16.95 -19.30
N LEU A 21 -18.64 16.89 -17.99
CA LEU A 21 -17.70 17.28 -16.93
C LEU A 21 -16.88 16.10 -16.40
N ARG A 22 -16.31 15.27 -17.29
CA ARG A 22 -15.60 14.02 -16.94
C ARG A 22 -14.52 14.20 -15.88
N LYS A 23 -13.70 15.26 -15.96
CA LYS A 23 -12.64 15.54 -14.97
C LYS A 23 -13.22 15.82 -13.57
N LYS A 24 -14.41 16.42 -13.48
CA LYS A 24 -15.08 16.68 -12.20
C LYS A 24 -15.64 15.40 -11.57
N ALA A 25 -15.99 14.39 -12.37
CA ALA A 25 -16.51 13.12 -11.87
C ALA A 25 -15.49 12.39 -10.98
N THR A 26 -14.21 12.38 -11.37
CA THR A 26 -13.12 11.79 -10.57
C THR A 26 -12.99 12.48 -9.20
N GLN A 27 -13.04 13.81 -9.18
CA GLN A 27 -12.97 14.59 -7.93
C GLN A 27 -14.23 14.43 -7.07
N LEU A 28 -15.39 14.25 -7.69
CA LEU A 28 -16.64 13.94 -7.00
C LEU A 28 -16.53 12.59 -6.25
N ILE A 29 -15.99 11.56 -6.91
CA ILE A 29 -15.73 10.26 -6.27
C ILE A 29 -14.79 10.43 -5.09
N LYS A 30 -13.64 11.10 -5.28
CA LYS A 30 -12.66 11.33 -4.21
C LYS A 30 -13.30 12.00 -3.00
N ARG A 31 -13.98 13.13 -3.22
CA ARG A 31 -14.64 13.89 -2.15
C ARG A 31 -15.71 13.07 -1.42
N CYS A 32 -16.44 12.22 -2.13
CA CYS A 32 -17.45 11.36 -1.52
C CYS A 32 -16.83 10.29 -0.63
N LEU A 33 -15.77 9.62 -1.11
CA LEU A 33 -15.02 8.64 -0.34
C LEU A 33 -14.33 9.26 0.88
N ASP A 34 -13.66 10.40 0.71
CA ASP A 34 -13.00 11.11 1.81
C ASP A 34 -14.00 11.50 2.91
N LYS A 35 -15.19 11.99 2.53
CA LYS A 35 -16.26 12.28 3.49
C LYS A 35 -16.77 11.05 4.21
N TYR A 36 -16.81 9.89 3.54
CA TYR A 36 -17.23 8.65 4.17
C TYR A 36 -16.17 8.11 5.13
N ILE A 37 -14.89 8.26 4.80
CA ILE A 37 -13.77 7.94 5.69
C ILE A 37 -13.77 8.87 6.91
N ALA A 38 -13.96 10.18 6.72
CA ALA A 38 -14.07 11.14 7.83
C ALA A 38 -15.26 10.80 8.76
N TRP A 39 -16.43 10.48 8.19
CA TRP A 39 -17.56 9.99 8.97
C TRP A 39 -17.22 8.71 9.74
N ALA A 40 -16.51 7.77 9.13
CA ALA A 40 -16.11 6.55 9.81
C ALA A 40 -15.12 6.81 10.96
N ALA A 41 -14.27 7.84 10.83
CA ALA A 41 -13.37 8.28 11.90
C ALA A 41 -14.11 8.91 13.08
N GLU A 42 -15.13 9.73 12.82
CA GLU A 42 -16.03 10.28 13.84
C GLU A 42 -16.79 9.16 14.55
N ASP A 43 -17.41 8.26 13.78
CA ASP A 43 -18.18 7.11 14.28
C ASP A 43 -17.30 6.12 15.07
N GLY A 44 -16.04 5.95 14.64
CA GLY A 44 -15.04 5.14 15.33
C GLY A 44 -14.40 5.81 16.55
N GLY A 45 -14.72 7.09 16.82
CA GLY A 45 -14.23 7.83 17.99
C GLY A 45 -12.77 8.29 17.93
N TYR A 46 -12.14 8.32 16.76
CA TYR A 46 -10.72 8.67 16.60
C TYR A 46 -10.46 9.87 15.67
N SER A 47 -11.51 10.58 15.25
CA SER A 47 -11.38 11.77 14.38
C SER A 47 -10.52 12.90 14.96
N HIS A 48 -10.45 13.01 16.28
CA HIS A 48 -9.70 14.03 17.02
C HIS A 48 -8.28 13.57 17.39
N LEU A 49 -7.86 12.40 16.93
CA LEU A 49 -6.56 11.81 17.28
C LEU A 49 -5.58 11.87 16.11
N LYS A 50 -4.31 11.97 16.47
CA LYS A 50 -3.18 11.97 15.54
C LYS A 50 -2.92 10.54 15.10
N ILE A 51 -3.74 10.06 14.16
CA ILE A 51 -3.69 8.69 13.70
C ILE A 51 -2.67 8.47 12.58
N VAL A 52 -2.17 7.24 12.52
CA VAL A 52 -1.59 6.67 11.29
C VAL A 52 -2.73 5.95 10.58
N PRO A 53 -3.15 6.38 9.37
CA PRO A 53 -4.28 5.77 8.70
C PRO A 53 -3.95 4.34 8.27
N ASN A 54 -4.93 3.45 8.27
CA ASN A 54 -4.85 2.13 7.64
C ASN A 54 -5.66 2.05 6.33
N ILE A 55 -6.24 3.16 5.88
CA ILE A 55 -6.90 3.28 4.58
C ILE A 55 -6.43 4.56 3.87
N THR A 56 -6.26 4.50 2.55
CA THR A 56 -5.92 5.66 1.72
C THR A 56 -6.82 5.78 0.49
N THR A 57 -7.09 7.01 0.08
CA THR A 57 -7.80 7.37 -1.16
C THR A 57 -6.89 8.21 -2.03
N ALA A 58 -6.70 7.81 -3.29
CA ALA A 58 -5.85 8.56 -4.22
C ALA A 58 -6.41 8.55 -5.65
N VAL A 59 -6.31 9.69 -6.32
CA VAL A 59 -6.64 9.82 -7.74
C VAL A 59 -5.42 9.44 -8.55
N MET A 60 -5.58 8.49 -9.47
CA MET A 60 -4.53 8.04 -10.37
C MET A 60 -4.57 8.85 -11.65
N ASP A 61 -3.39 9.20 -12.14
CA ASP A 61 -3.24 9.85 -13.44
C ASP A 61 -3.59 8.84 -14.55
N ALA A 62 -4.60 9.20 -15.35
CA ALA A 62 -5.10 8.38 -16.44
C ALA A 62 -4.27 8.52 -17.72
N GLU A 63 -3.31 9.46 -17.76
CA GLU A 63 -2.38 9.67 -18.87
C GLU A 63 -1.15 8.75 -18.76
N LEU A 64 -0.91 8.17 -17.58
CA LEU A 64 0.15 7.19 -17.35
C LEU A 64 -0.14 5.84 -18.01
N GLY A 65 0.93 5.11 -18.34
CA GLY A 65 0.82 3.72 -18.80
C GLY A 65 0.35 2.78 -17.68
N GLU A 66 -0.26 1.65 -18.05
CA GLU A 66 -0.81 0.67 -17.09
C GLU A 66 0.24 0.20 -16.06
N LYS A 67 1.47 -0.03 -16.50
CA LYS A 67 2.59 -0.42 -15.64
C LYS A 67 2.89 0.66 -14.59
N ASP A 68 2.86 1.93 -14.99
CA ASP A 68 3.17 3.06 -14.14
C ASP A 68 2.04 3.33 -13.15
N ILE A 69 0.78 3.24 -13.60
CA ILE A 69 -0.41 3.27 -12.74
C ILE A 69 -0.31 2.18 -11.67
N THR A 70 -0.04 0.94 -12.08
CA THR A 70 0.09 -0.20 -11.17
C THR A 70 1.23 0.01 -10.18
N SER A 71 2.37 0.55 -10.64
CA SER A 71 3.51 0.84 -9.78
C SER A 71 3.17 1.91 -8.75
N THR A 72 2.44 2.95 -9.15
CA THR A 72 1.99 4.05 -8.28
C THR A 72 1.05 3.52 -7.18
N MET A 73 0.06 2.70 -7.55
CA MET A 73 -0.83 2.05 -6.59
C MET A 73 -0.04 1.17 -5.60
N LYS A 74 0.88 0.33 -6.11
CA LYS A 74 1.69 -0.56 -5.27
C LYS A 74 2.60 0.23 -4.32
N ASN A 75 3.23 1.31 -4.80
CA ASN A 75 4.12 2.13 -3.98
C ASN A 75 3.33 2.83 -2.86
N ARG A 76 2.16 3.39 -3.15
CA ARG A 76 1.27 3.97 -2.14
C ARG A 76 0.81 2.94 -1.11
N MET A 77 0.44 1.73 -1.53
CA MET A 77 0.08 0.66 -0.61
C MET A 77 1.23 0.22 0.28
N ARG A 78 2.45 0.13 -0.27
CA ARG A 78 3.65 -0.20 0.52
C ARG A 78 4.03 0.91 1.49
N ALA A 79 3.89 2.17 1.09
CA ALA A 79 4.11 3.33 1.95
C ALA A 79 3.18 3.31 3.16
N LEU A 80 1.88 3.07 2.93
CA LEU A 80 0.88 2.95 3.99
C LEU A 80 1.19 1.78 4.95
N ALA A 81 1.55 0.62 4.39
CA ALA A 81 1.94 -0.55 5.19
C ALA A 81 3.22 -0.31 6.00
N MET A 82 4.18 0.41 5.42
CA MET A 82 5.43 0.80 6.07
C MET A 82 5.18 1.79 7.21
N ALA A 83 4.33 2.80 7.00
CA ALA A 83 3.93 3.74 8.05
C ALA A 83 3.29 3.01 9.24
N GLN A 84 2.38 2.06 8.98
CA GLN A 84 1.75 1.23 10.01
C GLN A 84 2.75 0.35 10.75
N ARG A 85 3.68 -0.29 10.04
CA ARG A 85 4.74 -1.09 10.68
C ARG A 85 5.59 -0.23 11.59
N GLU A 86 6.14 0.86 11.08
CA GLU A 86 7.03 1.75 11.83
C GLU A 86 6.33 2.36 13.05
N PHE A 87 5.06 2.77 12.92
CA PHE A 87 4.27 3.24 14.06
C PHE A 87 4.21 2.20 15.19
N LEU A 88 4.01 0.93 14.85
CA LEU A 88 3.80 -0.14 15.82
C LEU A 88 5.10 -0.77 16.32
N ARG A 89 6.26 -0.37 15.82
CA ARG A 89 7.55 -0.87 16.32
C ARG A 89 7.73 -0.51 17.79
N VAL A 90 8.34 -1.43 18.54
CA VAL A 90 8.75 -1.17 19.92
C VAL A 90 9.93 -0.19 19.96
N ASP A 91 10.82 -0.29 18.98
CA ASP A 91 11.98 0.58 18.76
C ASP A 91 11.67 1.73 17.78
N ARG A 92 10.43 2.24 17.80
CA ARG A 92 10.01 3.35 16.94
C ARG A 92 10.89 4.58 17.20
N ASP A 93 11.38 5.18 16.12
CA ASP A 93 12.16 6.43 16.16
C ASP A 93 11.29 7.61 16.63
N ASP A 94 11.84 8.48 17.48
CA ASP A 94 11.15 9.67 17.99
C ASP A 94 10.79 10.66 16.87
N SER A 95 11.56 10.68 15.77
CA SER A 95 11.29 11.48 14.56
C SER A 95 10.16 10.92 13.68
N PHE A 96 9.48 9.85 14.11
CA PHE A 96 8.41 9.22 13.33
C PHE A 96 7.36 10.23 12.85
N TRP A 97 6.91 11.11 13.75
CA TRP A 97 5.89 12.12 13.48
C TRP A 97 6.38 13.35 12.72
N ASP A 98 7.69 13.50 12.46
CA ASP A 98 8.23 14.63 11.71
C ASP A 98 7.87 14.50 10.23
N VAL A 99 7.05 15.42 9.71
CA VAL A 99 6.58 15.46 8.32
C VAL A 99 7.07 16.72 7.59
N SER A 100 8.02 17.46 8.16
CA SER A 100 8.52 18.74 7.65
C SER A 100 9.02 18.65 6.20
N GLU A 101 9.55 17.49 5.79
CA GLU A 101 10.05 17.27 4.43
C GLU A 101 8.96 17.25 3.34
N VAL A 102 7.71 16.95 3.70
CA VAL A 102 6.59 16.77 2.76
C VAL A 102 5.50 17.82 2.88
N GLU A 103 5.45 18.56 4.00
CA GLU A 103 4.52 19.70 4.20
C GLU A 103 4.57 20.73 3.07
N GLY A 104 5.75 20.99 2.51
CA GLY A 104 5.92 21.94 1.41
C GLY A 104 5.31 21.51 0.07
N ARG A 105 5.07 20.20 -0.13
CA ARG A 105 4.54 19.65 -1.40
C ARG A 105 3.00 19.65 -1.44
N GLU A 106 2.35 19.46 -0.29
CA GLU A 106 0.91 19.24 -0.17
C GLU A 106 0.28 20.30 0.76
N LYS A 107 0.19 21.54 0.29
CA LYS A 107 -0.40 22.65 1.07
C LYS A 107 -1.86 22.34 1.42
N GLY A 108 -2.17 22.30 2.71
CA GLY A 108 -3.52 22.05 3.23
C GLY A 108 -3.90 20.57 3.36
N ALA A 109 -2.95 19.65 3.19
CA ALA A 109 -3.20 18.24 3.49
C ALA A 109 -3.21 17.99 5.00
N GLY A 110 -4.17 17.20 5.47
CA GLY A 110 -4.23 16.79 6.87
C GLY A 110 -3.03 15.91 7.27
N PHE A 111 -2.74 15.88 8.57
CA PHE A 111 -1.57 15.17 9.12
C PHE A 111 -1.48 13.69 8.66
N SER A 112 -2.61 12.98 8.65
CA SER A 112 -2.67 11.59 8.20
C SER A 112 -2.33 11.40 6.71
N THR A 113 -2.51 12.43 5.88
CA THR A 113 -2.05 12.40 4.48
C THR A 113 -0.54 12.63 4.42
N LEU A 114 -0.02 13.60 5.17
CA LEU A 114 1.40 13.93 5.20
C LEU A 114 2.27 12.75 5.66
N ILE A 115 1.84 12.00 6.68
CA ILE A 115 2.60 10.82 7.12
C ILE A 115 2.69 9.76 6.01
N VAL A 116 1.64 9.54 5.22
CA VAL A 116 1.69 8.60 4.10
C VAL A 116 2.61 9.10 2.99
N GLU A 117 2.59 10.40 2.69
CA GLU A 117 3.47 11.01 1.69
C GLU A 117 4.95 10.95 2.09
N LYS A 118 5.29 11.10 3.38
CA LYS A 118 6.65 10.87 3.92
C LYS A 118 7.14 9.46 3.56
N TYR A 119 6.30 8.44 3.80
CA TYR A 119 6.67 7.06 3.49
C TYR A 119 6.62 6.75 2.00
N LEU A 120 5.81 7.46 1.20
CA LEU A 120 5.80 7.32 -0.25
C LEU A 120 7.12 7.76 -0.85
N LYS A 121 7.62 8.95 -0.44
CA LYS A 121 8.94 9.45 -0.81
C LYS A 121 10.03 8.42 -0.49
N ARG A 122 10.00 7.83 0.70
CA ARG A 122 10.96 6.80 1.12
C ARG A 122 10.89 5.52 0.26
N VAL A 123 9.68 5.08 -0.11
CA VAL A 123 9.50 3.92 -1.00
C VAL A 123 10.04 4.22 -2.41
N GLU A 124 9.83 5.43 -2.92
CA GLU A 124 10.34 5.88 -4.21
C GLU A 124 11.87 5.90 -4.23
N GLU A 125 12.51 6.50 -3.22
CA GLU A 125 13.97 6.53 -3.04
C GLU A 125 14.58 5.12 -2.96
N LEU A 126 13.95 4.20 -2.21
CA LEU A 126 14.37 2.79 -2.17
C LEU A 126 14.25 2.12 -3.54
N SER A 127 13.18 2.41 -4.30
CA SER A 127 12.99 1.88 -5.64
C SER A 127 14.00 2.41 -6.66
N GLU A 128 14.45 3.66 -6.52
CA GLU A 128 15.47 4.28 -7.37
C GLU A 128 16.86 3.72 -7.04
N SER A 129 17.20 3.59 -5.75
CA SER A 129 18.47 3.00 -5.32
C SER A 129 18.63 1.56 -5.79
N ALA A 130 17.55 0.77 -5.83
CA ALA A 130 17.55 -0.60 -6.32
C ALA A 130 17.71 -0.71 -7.85
N LYS A 131 17.43 0.36 -8.61
CA LYS A 131 17.61 0.43 -10.07
C LYS A 131 19.02 0.88 -10.48
N ALA A 132 19.83 1.39 -9.56
CA ALA A 132 21.20 1.81 -9.87
C ALA A 132 22.09 0.59 -10.20
N PRO A 133 22.81 0.57 -11.34
CA PRO A 133 23.66 -0.56 -11.70
C PRO A 133 24.84 -0.68 -10.73
N SER A 134 24.98 -1.86 -10.12
CA SER A 134 26.17 -2.25 -9.35
C SER A 134 27.40 -2.15 -10.25
N ARG A 135 28.13 -1.04 -10.11
CA ARG A 135 29.38 -0.78 -10.82
C ARG A 135 30.54 -1.46 -10.09
N ASN A 136 30.48 -2.78 -9.95
CA ASN A 136 31.63 -3.57 -9.48
C ASN A 136 32.10 -4.49 -10.60
N GLY A 137 33.24 -4.12 -11.20
CA GLY A 137 33.79 -4.71 -12.40
C GLY A 137 34.19 -6.16 -12.23
N SER A 138 33.63 -7.01 -13.08
CA SER A 138 34.16 -8.32 -13.39
C SER A 138 35.56 -8.18 -14.00
N ARG A 139 36.60 -8.63 -13.28
CA ARG A 139 37.85 -9.04 -13.92
C ARG A 139 37.60 -10.37 -14.64
N GLN A 140 37.52 -10.29 -15.96
CA GLN A 140 37.57 -11.43 -16.86
C GLN A 140 38.87 -12.23 -16.66
N GLY A 141 38.73 -13.51 -16.30
CA GLY A 141 39.76 -14.52 -16.50
C GLY A 141 39.30 -15.46 -17.60
N THR A 142 39.81 -15.27 -18.82
CA THR A 142 39.76 -16.23 -19.93
C THR A 142 40.52 -17.52 -19.57
N PRO A 143 40.07 -18.68 -20.07
CA PRO A 143 40.95 -19.40 -21.02
C PRO A 143 40.23 -19.92 -22.29
N ARG A 144 41.07 -20.07 -23.31
CA ARG A 144 40.83 -20.44 -24.71
C ARG A 144 40.39 -21.92 -24.93
N PRO A 145 39.94 -22.28 -26.15
CA PRO A 145 39.19 -23.49 -26.47
C PRO A 145 40.08 -24.66 -26.89
N GLY A 146 39.58 -25.88 -26.67
CA GLY A 146 40.11 -27.12 -27.24
C GLY A 146 38.97 -28.14 -27.44
N SER A 147 38.87 -28.66 -28.65
CA SER A 147 38.09 -29.86 -29.04
C SER A 147 38.96 -30.61 -30.06
N PRO A 148 38.62 -31.82 -30.54
CA PRO A 148 37.68 -32.85 -30.06
C PRO A 148 38.34 -34.25 -29.99
N SER A 149 37.67 -35.29 -29.44
CA SER A 149 37.72 -36.65 -30.01
C SER A 149 36.70 -37.60 -29.38
N ARG A 150 36.26 -38.55 -30.21
CA ARG A 150 35.24 -39.58 -30.05
C ARG A 150 35.82 -40.93 -29.56
N ASP A 151 34.86 -41.78 -29.18
CA ASP A 151 34.81 -43.25 -29.21
C ASP A 151 35.24 -44.10 -27.99
N ASP A 152 34.18 -44.62 -27.34
CA ASP A 152 33.81 -46.04 -27.27
C ASP A 152 34.64 -47.00 -26.41
N THR A 153 34.05 -47.51 -25.31
CA THR A 153 33.73 -48.94 -25.09
C THR A 153 33.38 -49.25 -23.61
N THR A 154 32.29 -50.00 -23.42
CA THR A 154 31.86 -50.72 -22.19
C THR A 154 32.58 -52.10 -22.20
N PRO A 155 32.82 -52.90 -21.11
CA PRO A 155 31.80 -53.26 -20.11
C PRO A 155 32.20 -53.73 -18.68
N THR A 156 31.14 -53.93 -17.88
CA THR A 156 30.98 -54.93 -16.77
C THR A 156 31.49 -54.58 -15.35
N ARG A 157 30.54 -54.44 -14.39
CA ARG A 157 30.16 -55.49 -13.41
C ARG A 157 29.87 -54.95 -11.98
N ARG A 158 28.73 -55.43 -11.47
CA ARG A 158 28.33 -55.70 -10.07
C ARG A 158 27.68 -54.61 -9.18
N ARG A 159 26.43 -54.94 -8.84
CA ARG A 159 25.50 -54.37 -7.84
C ARG A 159 26.04 -54.37 -6.41
N SER A 160 25.58 -53.40 -5.61
CA SER A 160 25.08 -53.53 -4.21
C SER A 160 24.40 -52.22 -3.74
N PRO A 161 23.51 -52.24 -2.72
CA PRO A 161 22.29 -51.42 -2.61
C PRO A 161 22.41 -50.11 -1.79
N PRO A 162 21.42 -49.19 -1.87
CA PRO A 162 21.48 -47.91 -1.17
C PRO A 162 21.06 -48.04 0.30
N SER A 163 21.86 -47.48 1.21
CA SER A 163 21.48 -47.22 2.61
C SER A 163 21.20 -45.73 2.81
N PRO A 164 20.29 -45.37 3.74
CA PRO A 164 19.71 -44.04 3.83
C PRO A 164 20.62 -43.11 4.64
N ILE A 165 20.97 -41.95 4.09
CA ILE A 165 21.70 -40.92 4.83
C ILE A 165 20.75 -39.76 5.10
N SER A 166 20.29 -39.73 6.36
CA SER A 166 20.27 -38.60 7.27
C SER A 166 19.88 -37.23 6.69
N ASN A 167 18.69 -36.79 7.09
CA ASN A 167 18.16 -35.42 7.16
C ASN A 167 19.23 -34.34 6.92
N GLY A 168 19.28 -33.87 5.67
CA GLY A 168 19.96 -32.64 5.31
C GLY A 168 19.19 -31.45 5.87
N LEU A 169 19.85 -30.71 6.75
CA LEU A 169 19.52 -29.34 7.11
C LEU A 169 19.29 -28.53 5.82
N THR A 170 18.13 -27.91 5.71
CA THR A 170 17.81 -26.96 4.64
C THR A 170 18.70 -25.72 4.76
N PRO A 171 19.23 -25.16 3.66
CA PRO A 171 20.04 -23.93 3.66
C PRO A 171 19.29 -22.64 4.02
N ASP A 172 18.11 -22.70 4.64
CA ASP A 172 17.24 -21.54 4.90
C ASP A 172 17.41 -20.90 6.29
N GLU A 173 18.32 -21.41 7.14
CA GLU A 173 18.56 -20.87 8.49
C GLU A 173 19.81 -19.98 8.62
N GLN A 174 20.38 -19.46 7.53
CA GLN A 174 21.60 -18.64 7.59
C GLN A 174 21.44 -17.16 7.19
N GLN A 175 20.21 -16.62 7.20
CA GLN A 175 20.01 -15.18 7.00
C GLN A 175 18.93 -14.55 7.88
N SER A 176 18.94 -14.81 9.19
CA SER A 176 18.11 -14.06 10.15
C SER A 176 18.85 -13.81 11.48
N THR A 177 19.98 -13.12 11.37
CA THR A 177 20.60 -12.37 12.48
C THR A 177 20.66 -10.87 12.16
N ARG A 178 19.58 -10.34 11.57
CA ARG A 178 19.16 -8.95 11.80
C ARG A 178 18.06 -9.03 12.86
N GLY A 179 18.18 -8.26 13.93
CA GLY A 179 17.31 -8.34 15.11
C GLY A 179 15.84 -8.50 14.74
N GLN A 180 15.17 -9.48 15.36
CA GLN A 180 13.74 -9.67 15.17
C GLN A 180 13.01 -8.37 15.50
N ILE A 181 12.40 -7.75 14.49
CA ILE A 181 11.60 -6.54 14.67
C ILE A 181 10.42 -6.92 15.55
N LYS A 182 10.32 -6.30 16.73
CA LYS A 182 9.20 -6.50 17.66
C LYS A 182 8.21 -5.36 17.49
N TYR A 183 6.93 -5.71 17.46
CA TYR A 183 5.83 -4.75 17.38
C TYR A 183 5.05 -4.75 18.70
N ARG A 184 4.56 -3.58 19.10
CA ARG A 184 3.62 -3.38 20.22
C ARG A 184 2.32 -4.14 19.97
N HIS A 185 1.81 -4.06 18.73
CA HIS A 185 0.69 -4.84 18.23
C HIS A 185 0.99 -5.39 16.84
N LYS A 186 0.27 -6.44 16.43
CA LYS A 186 0.38 -6.96 15.06
C LYS A 186 -0.03 -5.84 14.07
N PRO A 187 0.81 -5.51 13.07
CA PRO A 187 0.45 -4.51 12.07
C PRO A 187 -0.84 -4.87 11.32
N PRO A 188 -1.76 -3.90 11.10
CA PRO A 188 -3.06 -4.16 10.50
C PRO A 188 -2.95 -4.43 9.00
N VAL A 189 -4.03 -4.96 8.44
CA VAL A 189 -4.24 -4.91 7.00
C VAL A 189 -4.51 -3.46 6.61
N VAL A 190 -3.84 -2.99 5.57
CA VAL A 190 -4.10 -1.66 5.01
C VAL A 190 -4.92 -1.75 3.73
N TYR A 191 -5.73 -0.73 3.49
CA TYR A 191 -6.70 -0.64 2.40
C TYR A 191 -6.38 0.55 1.49
N GLY A 192 -6.58 0.38 0.19
CA GLY A 192 -6.40 1.44 -0.80
C GLY A 192 -7.61 1.54 -1.71
N LEU A 193 -8.15 2.75 -1.85
CA LEU A 193 -9.21 3.10 -2.78
C LEU A 193 -8.63 4.02 -3.86
N PHE A 194 -8.24 3.44 -4.99
CA PHE A 194 -7.57 4.17 -6.08
C PHE A 194 -8.55 4.52 -7.19
N ILE A 195 -8.70 5.81 -7.45
CA ILE A 195 -9.69 6.34 -8.39
C ILE A 195 -9.01 6.54 -9.74
N LEU A 196 -9.46 5.81 -10.76
CA LEU A 196 -9.03 5.99 -12.14
C LEU A 196 -10.25 6.32 -13.01
N ARG A 197 -10.31 7.57 -13.49
CA ARG A 197 -11.47 8.10 -14.22
C ARG A 197 -12.77 7.99 -13.40
N THR A 198 -13.62 7.01 -13.70
CA THR A 198 -14.90 6.75 -13.04
C THR A 198 -14.93 5.38 -12.34
N SER A 199 -13.77 4.74 -12.20
CA SER A 199 -13.61 3.47 -11.51
C SER A 199 -12.83 3.67 -10.21
N VAL A 200 -13.13 2.85 -9.22
CA VAL A 200 -12.37 2.78 -7.96
C VAL A 200 -11.88 1.36 -7.75
N PHE A 201 -10.58 1.21 -7.62
CA PHE A 201 -9.95 -0.08 -7.34
C PHE A 201 -9.73 -0.23 -5.84
N LEU A 202 -10.20 -1.34 -5.28
CA LEU A 202 -9.95 -1.72 -3.89
C LEU A 202 -8.75 -2.67 -3.82
N LEU A 203 -7.70 -2.24 -3.14
CA LEU A 203 -6.49 -3.01 -2.89
C LEU A 203 -6.29 -3.20 -1.39
N THR A 204 -5.60 -4.28 -1.00
CA THR A 204 -5.11 -4.46 0.36
C THR A 204 -3.68 -4.96 0.43
N VAL A 205 -3.03 -4.69 1.56
CA VAL A 205 -1.73 -5.26 1.93
C VAL A 205 -1.79 -5.70 3.39
N ASP A 206 -1.35 -6.92 3.67
CA ASP A 206 -1.10 -7.35 5.05
C ASP A 206 0.25 -6.78 5.51
N SER A 207 0.20 -5.71 6.33
CA SER A 207 1.40 -5.00 6.76
C SER A 207 2.33 -5.85 7.61
N ALA A 208 1.83 -6.91 8.25
CA ALA A 208 2.62 -7.80 9.08
C ALA A 208 3.58 -8.69 8.27
N LYS A 209 3.37 -8.82 6.95
CA LYS A 209 4.21 -9.62 6.05
C LYS A 209 5.49 -8.90 5.56
N GLY A 210 5.74 -7.68 6.02
CA GLY A 210 6.96 -6.92 5.69
C GLY A 210 6.92 -6.23 4.32
N ASP A 211 8.09 -5.83 3.81
CA ASP A 211 8.20 -4.97 2.61
C ASP A 211 7.89 -5.70 1.30
N SER A 212 8.06 -7.03 1.28
CA SER A 212 7.72 -7.89 0.15
C SER A 212 6.26 -8.35 0.16
N ALA A 213 5.43 -7.84 1.08
CA ALA A 213 4.02 -8.20 1.18
C ALA A 213 3.29 -8.03 -0.16
N TYR A 214 2.51 -9.04 -0.52
CA TYR A 214 1.71 -9.03 -1.74
C TYR A 214 0.63 -7.95 -1.68
N VAL A 215 0.56 -7.12 -2.72
CA VAL A 215 -0.51 -6.14 -2.90
C VAL A 215 -1.66 -6.84 -3.61
N SER A 216 -2.72 -7.13 -2.86
CA SER A 216 -3.90 -7.84 -3.35
C SER A 216 -4.89 -6.87 -3.98
N PHE A 217 -5.27 -7.15 -5.22
CA PHE A 217 -6.40 -6.52 -5.90
C PHE A 217 -7.69 -7.29 -5.58
N HIS A 218 -8.75 -6.59 -5.19
CA HIS A 218 -10.03 -7.24 -4.88
C HIS A 218 -11.09 -6.97 -5.94
N VAL A 219 -11.35 -5.70 -6.25
CA VAL A 219 -12.47 -5.32 -7.13
C VAL A 219 -12.24 -3.98 -7.84
N ASP A 220 -12.84 -3.85 -9.02
CA ASP A 220 -13.09 -2.60 -9.74
C ASP A 220 -14.56 -2.19 -9.56
N MET A 221 -14.79 -1.07 -8.89
CA MET A 221 -16.10 -0.45 -8.75
C MET A 221 -16.30 0.60 -9.85
N HIS A 222 -17.08 0.25 -10.88
CA HIS A 222 -17.34 1.16 -12.00
C HIS A 222 -18.58 2.03 -11.74
N PHE A 223 -18.38 3.33 -11.47
CA PHE A 223 -19.46 4.27 -11.12
C PHE A 223 -20.29 4.78 -12.30
N MET A 224 -20.02 4.29 -13.52
CA MET A 224 -20.91 4.52 -14.67
C MET A 224 -21.96 3.42 -14.85
N ASP A 225 -21.81 2.28 -14.17
CA ASP A 225 -22.79 1.20 -14.22
C ASP A 225 -23.98 1.50 -13.29
N ARG A 226 -25.14 1.76 -13.89
CA ARG A 226 -26.39 2.10 -13.17
C ARG A 226 -26.92 0.97 -12.30
N HIS A 227 -26.53 -0.27 -12.56
CA HIS A 227 -27.02 -1.45 -11.83
C HIS A 227 -26.14 -1.79 -10.62
N GLN A 228 -24.99 -1.12 -10.47
CA GLN A 228 -24.02 -1.38 -9.42
C GLN A 228 -24.00 -0.30 -8.34
N SER A 229 -24.96 0.63 -8.30
CA SER A 229 -24.95 1.73 -7.33
C SER A 229 -24.88 1.25 -5.88
N VAL A 230 -25.78 0.34 -5.50
CA VAL A 230 -25.84 -0.23 -4.16
C VAL A 230 -24.62 -1.09 -3.87
N TRP A 231 -24.18 -1.90 -4.84
CA TRP A 231 -23.02 -2.79 -4.66
C TRP A 231 -21.72 -2.01 -4.51
N ASN A 232 -21.46 -1.03 -5.37
CA ASN A 232 -20.30 -0.14 -5.26
C ASN A 232 -20.28 0.56 -3.89
N ALA A 233 -21.42 1.08 -3.45
CA ALA A 233 -21.55 1.75 -2.16
C ALA A 233 -21.26 0.79 -1.00
N LEU A 234 -21.84 -0.41 -1.02
CA LEU A 234 -21.64 -1.43 0.01
C LEU A 234 -20.18 -1.89 0.05
N THR A 235 -19.55 -2.12 -1.10
CA THR A 235 -18.15 -2.56 -1.16
C THR A 235 -17.20 -1.51 -0.59
N ALA A 236 -17.36 -0.24 -0.98
CA ALA A 236 -16.57 0.85 -0.40
C ALA A 236 -16.84 0.99 1.12
N ALA A 237 -18.10 0.91 1.53
CA ALA A 237 -18.49 0.99 2.93
C ALA A 237 -17.87 -0.12 3.79
N ILE A 238 -17.90 -1.38 3.32
CA ILE A 238 -17.30 -2.51 4.03
C ILE A 238 -15.80 -2.29 4.22
N ALA A 239 -15.07 -1.90 3.18
CA ALA A 239 -13.63 -1.64 3.29
C ALA A 239 -13.31 -0.54 4.30
N VAL A 240 -14.08 0.56 4.28
CA VAL A 240 -13.90 1.67 5.22
C VAL A 240 -14.27 1.27 6.65
N CYS A 241 -15.35 0.52 6.87
CA CYS A 241 -15.74 0.06 8.20
C CYS A 241 -14.72 -0.94 8.78
N LEU A 242 -14.20 -1.86 7.97
CA LEU A 242 -13.13 -2.77 8.41
C LEU A 242 -11.86 -2.01 8.81
N ALA A 243 -11.50 -0.98 8.05
CA ALA A 243 -10.39 -0.10 8.38
C ALA A 243 -10.66 0.66 9.70
N ARG A 244 -11.87 1.20 9.87
CA ARG A 244 -12.30 1.87 11.11
C ARG A 244 -12.17 0.97 12.32
N ASP A 245 -12.74 -0.23 12.27
CA ASP A 245 -12.80 -1.14 13.42
C ASP A 245 -11.39 -1.46 13.95
N GLN A 246 -10.43 -1.68 13.04
CA GLN A 246 -9.02 -1.91 13.39
C GLN A 246 -8.30 -0.72 14.03
N LEU A 247 -8.74 0.52 13.77
CA LEU A 247 -8.21 1.72 14.41
C LEU A 247 -8.90 1.96 15.75
N SER A 248 -10.23 1.79 15.81
CA SER A 248 -11.02 1.96 17.02
C SER A 248 -10.58 1.01 18.15
N GLU A 249 -10.16 -0.21 17.83
CA GLU A 249 -9.58 -1.16 18.79
C GLU A 249 -8.30 -0.68 19.47
N ARG A 250 -7.62 0.34 18.91
CA ARG A 250 -6.31 0.83 19.35
C ARG A 250 -6.29 2.34 19.56
N THR A 251 -7.46 2.91 19.86
CA THR A 251 -7.64 4.36 20.08
C THR A 251 -6.68 4.89 21.16
N ASP A 252 -6.44 4.09 22.21
CA ASP A 252 -5.56 4.43 23.34
C ASP A 252 -4.07 4.60 22.95
N GLU A 253 -3.66 4.19 21.74
CA GLU A 253 -2.27 4.35 21.26
C GLU A 253 -2.00 5.68 20.55
N PHE A 254 -3.04 6.45 20.27
CA PHE A 254 -2.92 7.71 19.52
C PHE A 254 -2.91 8.92 20.45
N GLU A 255 -2.16 9.94 20.04
CA GLU A 255 -2.09 11.23 20.73
C GLU A 255 -3.26 12.12 20.25
N GLU A 256 -3.71 13.08 21.06
CA GLU A 256 -4.70 14.08 20.60
C GLU A 256 -4.11 14.96 19.49
N LEU A 257 -4.92 15.29 18.48
CA LEU A 257 -4.57 16.33 17.50
C LEU A 257 -4.56 17.68 18.22
N SER A 258 -3.41 18.35 18.24
CA SER A 258 -3.31 19.70 18.80
C SER A 258 -4.21 20.67 18.03
N ALA A 259 -5.14 21.34 18.73
CA ALA A 259 -6.18 22.21 18.17
C ALA A 259 -5.68 23.44 17.37
N SER A 260 -4.37 23.69 17.30
CA SER A 260 -3.80 24.90 16.71
C SER A 260 -3.84 24.98 15.18
N VAL A 261 -4.42 23.99 14.48
CA VAL A 261 -4.45 23.97 13.00
C VAL A 261 -5.87 24.25 12.44
N GLU A 262 -6.93 24.14 13.25
CA GLU A 262 -8.31 24.23 12.73
C GLU A 262 -8.95 25.63 12.76
N GLU A 263 -8.41 26.60 13.52
CA GLU A 263 -8.98 27.96 13.56
C GLU A 263 -8.77 28.79 12.28
N SER A 264 -8.05 28.27 11.27
CA SER A 264 -7.81 28.99 10.01
C SER A 264 -8.74 28.61 8.85
N GLU A 265 -9.65 27.65 9.01
CA GLU A 265 -10.57 27.22 7.94
C GLU A 265 -12.04 27.66 8.13
N SER A 266 -12.37 28.45 9.15
CA SER A 266 -13.74 28.96 9.36
C SER A 266 -13.99 30.42 8.95
N GLU A 267 -13.01 31.15 8.41
CA GLU A 267 -13.21 32.52 7.92
C GLU A 267 -12.47 32.79 6.59
N ALA A 268 -13.07 32.37 5.46
CA ALA A 268 -12.90 33.02 4.14
C ALA A 268 -13.94 32.51 3.11
#